data_AF-A0A534VSG8-F1
#
_entry.id   AF-A0A534VSG8-F1
#
_cell.length_a   1.000
_cell.length_b   1.000
_cell.length_c   1.000
_cell.angle_alpha   90.00
_cell.angle_beta   90.00
_cell.angle_gamma   90.00
#
_symmetry.space_group_name_H-M   'P 1'
#
loop_
_entity.id
_entity.type
_entity.pdbx_description
1 polymer ?
#
loop_
_entity_poly.entity_id
_entity_poly.type
_entity_poly.pdbx_seq_one_letter_code
_entity_poly.pdbx_strand_id
1 'polypeptide(L)'
;MKLGKVCILALAAALVAPAASALGDEHWPGGGGMHHGKFWRRDKVRHRLKLTDDEIEKLEDVLARNRQPLEDLEADVKKKRAALDALLADDRAAETTVLAQVDRIEEARAKLGKARVAMLLKMRRLLTPEQRRQLVHLREEHEGRKRASDRTSADQTE
;
A
#
# COMPACT_ATOMS: atom_id res chain seq x y z
N MET A 1 -30.81 14.95 -39.75
CA MET A 1 -31.15 14.66 -38.34
C MET A 1 -31.37 13.16 -38.16
N LYS A 2 -30.40 12.44 -37.59
CA LYS A 2 -30.65 11.28 -36.73
C LYS A 2 -29.60 11.33 -35.62
N LEU A 3 -29.88 12.20 -34.64
CA LEU A 3 -29.22 12.22 -33.34
C LEU A 3 -29.55 10.90 -32.65
N GLY A 4 -28.53 10.07 -32.48
CA GLY A 4 -28.62 8.78 -31.80
C GLY A 4 -27.26 8.33 -31.31
N LYS A 5 -26.48 9.27 -30.77
CA LYS A 5 -25.21 9.04 -30.07
C LYS A 5 -25.21 9.92 -28.84
N VAL A 6 -26.07 9.58 -27.88
CA VAL A 6 -26.13 10.26 -26.58
C VAL A 6 -26.06 9.20 -25.50
N CYS A 7 -24.90 9.20 -24.85
CA CYS A 7 -24.70 8.97 -23.43
C CYS A 7 -25.28 7.69 -22.83
N ILE A 8 -24.49 6.62 -22.87
CA ILE A 8 -24.32 5.77 -21.68
C ILE A 8 -22.82 5.83 -21.31
N LEU A 9 -22.35 7.01 -20.91
CA LEU A 9 -21.04 7.22 -20.27
C LEU A 9 -21.24 7.70 -18.83
N ALA A 10 -22.26 7.19 -18.13
CA ALA A 10 -22.62 7.70 -16.81
C ALA A 10 -22.99 6.63 -15.78
N LEU A 11 -22.56 5.38 -15.94
CA LEU A 11 -22.58 4.44 -14.82
C LEU A 11 -21.20 3.80 -14.62
N ALA A 12 -20.75 3.86 -13.38
CA ALA A 12 -19.50 3.31 -12.82
C ALA A 12 -18.22 4.16 -12.88
N ALA A 13 -18.32 5.49 -12.91
CA ALA A 13 -17.22 6.35 -12.41
C ALA A 13 -17.38 6.67 -10.91
N ALA A 14 -17.55 5.66 -10.04
CA ALA A 14 -17.51 5.86 -8.57
C ALA A 14 -17.59 4.56 -7.73
N LEU A 15 -16.81 3.50 -7.98
CA LEU A 15 -16.45 2.55 -6.89
C LEU A 15 -15.27 1.61 -7.20
N VAL A 16 -14.26 2.07 -7.93
CA VAL A 16 -12.93 1.48 -7.80
C VAL A 16 -12.02 2.64 -7.51
N ALA A 17 -11.71 2.83 -6.21
CA ALA A 17 -10.97 3.98 -5.74
C ALA A 17 -9.73 4.24 -6.63
N PRO A 18 -9.52 5.46 -7.13
CA PRO A 18 -8.30 5.82 -7.82
C PRO A 18 -7.14 5.73 -6.82
N ALA A 19 -6.31 4.71 -6.96
CA ALA A 19 -4.91 4.80 -6.55
C ALA A 19 -4.17 5.60 -7.64
N ALA A 20 -4.63 6.82 -7.90
CA ALA A 20 -3.97 7.76 -8.79
C ALA A 20 -3.11 8.68 -7.94
N SER A 21 -1.89 8.25 -7.72
CA SER A 21 -0.74 9.15 -7.59
C SER A 21 0.42 8.43 -8.28
N ALA A 22 0.43 8.55 -9.61
CA ALA A 22 1.57 8.20 -10.43
C ALA A 22 2.27 9.51 -10.80
N LEU A 23 3.10 10.00 -9.89
CA LEU A 23 4.33 10.73 -10.18
C LEU A 23 5.36 10.19 -9.20
N GLY A 24 6.53 9.85 -9.74
CA GLY A 24 7.55 9.06 -9.05
C GLY A 24 7.89 9.61 -7.69
N ASP A 25 7.60 8.79 -6.68
CA ASP A 25 8.33 8.67 -5.43
C ASP A 25 7.99 7.27 -4.91
N GLU A 26 8.95 6.62 -4.24
CA GLU A 26 8.87 5.25 -3.72
C GLU A 26 7.77 5.08 -2.65
N HIS A 27 6.50 5.22 -3.03
CA HIS A 27 5.34 5.10 -2.18
C HIS A 27 4.50 3.89 -2.58
N TRP A 28 4.84 2.77 -1.97
CA TRP A 28 4.19 1.48 -2.12
C TRP A 28 2.70 1.54 -1.69
N PRO A 29 1.73 1.17 -2.55
CA PRO A 29 0.31 1.36 -2.28
C PRO A 29 -0.21 0.23 -1.39
N GLY A 30 -0.38 0.54 -0.11
CA GLY A 30 -1.04 -0.29 0.90
C GLY A 30 -1.37 0.58 2.10
N GLY A 31 -2.63 0.91 2.32
CA GLY A 31 -3.06 1.83 3.37
C GLY A 31 -2.67 1.36 4.77
N GLY A 32 -2.22 2.32 5.60
CA GLY A 32 -2.27 2.22 7.05
C GLY A 32 -1.06 1.56 7.72
N GLY A 33 -0.04 2.35 8.04
CA GLY A 33 0.82 2.06 9.20
C GLY A 33 2.00 1.12 9.01
N MET A 34 2.67 1.13 7.85
CA MET A 34 4.08 0.68 7.72
C MET A 34 4.80 1.21 6.46
N HIS A 35 4.25 2.23 5.79
CA HIS A 35 4.77 2.76 4.50
C HIS A 35 5.53 4.06 4.68
N HIS A 36 6.51 4.00 5.55
CA HIS A 36 7.54 4.98 5.68
C HIS A 36 8.84 4.23 5.45
N GLY A 37 9.50 4.49 4.32
CA GLY A 37 10.69 3.78 3.86
C GLY A 37 11.67 3.44 4.98
N LYS A 38 12.24 2.23 4.92
CA LYS A 38 13.28 1.69 5.80
C LYS A 38 13.30 2.38 7.18
N PHE A 39 12.28 2.17 8.02
CA PHE A 39 12.11 2.93 9.27
C PHE A 39 13.37 2.89 10.15
N TRP A 40 14.14 1.80 10.07
CA TRP A 40 15.45 1.59 10.71
C TRP A 40 16.60 2.43 10.14
N ARG A 41 16.39 3.22 9.09
CA ARG A 41 17.35 4.21 8.57
C ARG A 41 17.09 5.62 9.10
N ARG A 42 15.99 5.85 9.79
CA ARG A 42 15.70 7.15 10.41
C ARG A 42 16.55 7.30 11.66
N ASP A 43 17.33 8.37 11.76
CA ASP A 43 18.23 8.61 12.90
C ASP A 43 17.50 8.54 14.25
N LYS A 44 16.32 9.18 14.34
CA LYS A 44 15.48 9.12 15.55
C LYS A 44 15.12 7.69 15.95
N VAL A 45 14.83 6.83 14.98
CA VAL A 45 14.48 5.42 15.24
C VAL A 45 15.72 4.64 15.65
N ARG A 46 16.82 4.74 14.87
CA ARG A 46 18.09 4.06 15.16
C ARG A 46 18.57 4.36 16.56
N HIS A 47 18.63 5.63 16.92
CA HIS A 47 19.12 6.08 18.22
C HIS A 47 18.21 5.60 19.36
N ARG A 48 16.89 5.77 19.23
CA ARG A 48 15.95 5.44 20.31
C ARG A 48 15.83 3.93 20.56
N LEU A 49 15.86 3.13 19.50
CA LEU A 49 15.86 1.67 19.60
C LEU A 49 17.26 1.09 19.88
N LYS A 50 18.31 1.93 19.84
CA LYS A 50 19.71 1.51 19.93
C LYS A 50 20.00 0.33 18.99
N LEU A 51 19.54 0.46 17.73
CA LEU A 51 19.72 -0.60 16.74
C LEU A 51 21.21 -0.83 16.50
N THR A 52 21.66 -2.08 16.57
CA THR A 52 23.03 -2.43 16.24
C THR A 52 23.22 -2.50 14.72
N ASP A 53 24.46 -2.36 14.27
CA ASP A 53 24.78 -2.48 12.83
C ASP A 53 24.40 -3.87 12.30
N ASP A 54 24.59 -4.93 13.09
CA ASP A 54 24.14 -6.29 12.77
C ASP A 54 22.61 -6.40 12.61
N GLU A 55 21.83 -5.73 13.48
CA GLU A 55 20.36 -5.72 13.37
C GLU A 55 19.91 -4.98 12.11
N ILE A 56 20.57 -3.86 11.81
CA ILE A 56 20.35 -3.07 10.59
C ILE A 56 20.66 -3.90 9.35
N GLU A 57 21.80 -4.57 9.30
CA GLU A 57 22.21 -5.39 8.16
C GLU A 57 21.18 -6.51 7.92
N LYS A 58 20.75 -7.20 8.98
CA LYS A 58 19.71 -8.24 8.88
C LYS A 58 18.36 -7.67 8.39
N LEU A 59 17.99 -6.46 8.79
CA LEU A 59 16.77 -5.79 8.30
C LEU A 59 16.87 -5.45 6.81
N GLU A 60 18.03 -4.96 6.36
CA GLU A 60 18.31 -4.72 4.93
C GLU A 60 18.23 -6.02 4.12
N ASP A 61 18.83 -7.09 4.62
CA ASP A 61 18.82 -8.41 4.00
C ASP A 61 17.39 -8.94 3.81
N VAL A 62 16.56 -8.82 4.84
CA VAL A 62 15.14 -9.22 4.76
C VAL A 62 14.41 -8.38 3.71
N LEU A 63 14.63 -7.06 3.67
CA LEU A 63 14.02 -6.21 2.65
C LEU A 63 14.47 -6.60 1.23
N ALA A 64 15.78 -6.75 1.02
CA ALA A 64 16.37 -7.07 -0.28
C ALA A 64 15.82 -8.38 -0.85
N ARG A 65 15.75 -9.43 -0.03
CA ARG A 65 15.22 -10.75 -0.44
C ARG A 65 13.72 -10.74 -0.76
N ASN A 66 12.96 -9.78 -0.24
CA ASN A 66 11.52 -9.70 -0.50
C ASN A 66 11.17 -8.65 -1.55
N ARG A 67 12.12 -7.84 -2.04
CA ARG A 67 11.87 -6.79 -3.03
C ARG A 67 11.29 -7.35 -4.34
N GLN A 68 12.03 -8.22 -5.03
CA GLN A 68 11.58 -8.78 -6.30
C GLN A 68 10.25 -9.56 -6.18
N PRO A 69 10.07 -10.47 -5.20
CA PRO A 69 8.78 -11.16 -5.04
C PRO A 69 7.60 -10.23 -4.80
N LEU A 70 7.82 -9.13 -4.07
CA LEU A 70 6.78 -8.14 -3.83
C LEU A 70 6.47 -7.35 -5.12
N GLU A 71 7.48 -6.93 -5.88
CA GLU A 71 7.31 -6.25 -7.16
C GLU A 71 6.53 -7.14 -8.16
N ASP A 72 6.83 -8.44 -8.21
CA ASP A 72 6.12 -9.40 -9.06
C ASP A 72 4.64 -9.53 -8.67
N LEU A 73 4.34 -9.57 -7.36
CA LEU A 73 2.97 -9.63 -6.85
C LEU A 73 2.19 -8.34 -7.12
N GLU A 74 2.84 -7.18 -7.05
CA GLU A 74 2.23 -5.91 -7.46
C GLU A 74 1.93 -5.86 -8.95
N ALA A 75 2.87 -6.33 -9.77
CA ALA A 75 2.68 -6.44 -11.21
C ALA A 75 1.50 -7.35 -11.54
N ASP A 76 1.30 -8.46 -10.82
CA ASP A 76 0.14 -9.34 -10.99
C ASP A 76 -1.18 -8.63 -10.64
N VAL A 77 -1.24 -7.88 -9.52
CA VAL A 77 -2.42 -7.06 -9.19
C VAL A 77 -2.72 -6.06 -10.30
N LYS A 78 -1.70 -5.35 -10.80
CA LYS A 78 -1.84 -4.37 -11.88
C LYS A 78 -2.34 -5.01 -13.17
N LYS A 79 -1.76 -6.16 -13.55
CA LYS A 79 -2.16 -6.94 -14.72
C LYS A 79 -3.63 -7.34 -14.65
N LYS A 80 -4.09 -7.81 -13.49
CA LYS A 80 -5.49 -8.21 -13.31
C LYS A 80 -6.46 -7.03 -13.33
N ARG A 81 -6.06 -5.86 -12.82
CA ARG A 81 -6.85 -4.62 -12.96
C ARG A 81 -6.97 -4.20 -14.43
N ALA A 82 -5.87 -4.20 -15.18
CA ALA A 82 -5.92 -3.89 -16.61
C ALA A 82 -6.82 -4.85 -17.41
N ALA A 83 -6.87 -6.13 -17.02
CA ALA A 83 -7.81 -7.08 -17.61
C ALA A 83 -9.28 -6.79 -17.25
N LEU A 84 -9.57 -6.27 -16.05
CA LEU A 84 -10.91 -5.80 -15.70
C LEU A 84 -11.29 -4.57 -16.55
N ASP A 85 -10.39 -3.62 -16.72
CA ASP A 85 -10.63 -2.43 -17.54
C ASP A 85 -10.96 -2.82 -18.99
N ALA A 86 -10.26 -3.82 -19.54
CA ALA A 86 -10.56 -4.36 -20.86
C ALA A 86 -11.93 -5.05 -20.95
N LEU A 87 -12.33 -5.80 -19.92
CA LEU A 87 -13.65 -6.44 -19.86
C LEU A 87 -14.78 -5.41 -19.76
N LEU A 88 -14.58 -4.34 -18.98
CA LEU A 88 -15.57 -3.27 -18.84
C LEU A 88 -15.72 -2.42 -20.13
N ALA A 89 -14.69 -2.40 -20.98
CA ALA A 89 -14.73 -1.73 -22.27
C ALA A 89 -15.35 -2.58 -23.40
N ASP A 90 -15.62 -3.87 -23.16
CA ASP A 90 -16.24 -4.78 -24.14
C ASP A 90 -17.72 -4.97 -23.84
N ASP A 91 -18.58 -4.38 -24.68
CA ASP A 91 -20.05 -4.49 -24.59
C ASP A 91 -20.58 -5.93 -24.67
N ARG A 92 -19.75 -6.90 -25.09
CA ARG A 92 -20.10 -8.32 -25.16
C ARG A 92 -19.66 -9.12 -23.94
N ALA A 93 -18.92 -8.53 -23.00
CA ALA A 93 -18.46 -9.24 -21.81
C ALA A 93 -19.64 -9.66 -20.93
N ALA A 94 -19.69 -10.95 -20.58
CA ALA A 94 -20.70 -11.45 -19.66
C ALA A 94 -20.45 -10.95 -18.22
N GLU A 95 -21.51 -10.58 -17.51
CA GLU A 95 -21.46 -10.11 -16.11
C GLU A 95 -20.67 -11.07 -15.21
N THR A 96 -20.90 -12.38 -15.36
CA THR A 96 -20.19 -13.42 -14.61
C THR A 96 -18.67 -13.40 -14.84
N THR A 97 -18.23 -13.00 -16.04
CA THR A 97 -16.80 -12.88 -16.37
C THR A 97 -16.18 -11.65 -15.71
N VAL A 98 -16.90 -10.54 -15.68
CA VAL A 98 -16.48 -9.30 -15.00
C VAL A 98 -16.34 -9.55 -13.50
N LEU A 99 -17.35 -10.16 -12.86
CA LEU A 99 -17.33 -10.47 -11.43
C LEU A 99 -16.21 -11.47 -11.08
N ALA A 100 -16.01 -12.52 -11.90
CA ALA A 100 -14.90 -13.44 -11.71
C ALA A 100 -13.53 -12.74 -11.83
N GLN A 101 -13.42 -11.66 -12.62
CA GLN A 101 -12.18 -10.89 -12.69
C GLN A 101 -11.94 -10.06 -11.42
N VAL A 102 -12.99 -9.57 -10.78
CA VAL A 102 -12.90 -8.92 -9.46
C VAL A 102 -12.36 -9.90 -8.42
N ASP A 103 -12.87 -11.13 -8.38
CA ASP A 103 -12.38 -12.16 -7.45
C ASP A 103 -10.88 -12.43 -7.63
N ARG A 104 -10.41 -12.50 -8.89
CA ARG A 104 -8.98 -12.69 -9.19
C ARG A 104 -8.13 -11.50 -8.73
N ILE A 105 -8.64 -10.26 -8.83
CA ILE A 105 -7.97 -9.07 -8.31
C ILE A 105 -7.84 -9.16 -6.80
N GLU A 106 -8.91 -9.53 -6.10
CA GLU A 106 -8.90 -9.65 -4.64
C GLU A 106 -7.99 -10.80 -4.17
N GLU A 107 -7.95 -11.92 -4.88
CA GLU A 107 -7.00 -13.00 -4.62
C GLU A 107 -5.54 -12.52 -4.73
N ALA A 108 -5.21 -11.75 -5.77
CA ALA A 108 -3.87 -11.20 -5.94
C ALA A 108 -3.51 -10.17 -4.86
N ARG A 109 -4.46 -9.30 -4.49
CA ARG A 109 -4.30 -8.35 -3.38
C ARG A 109 -4.06 -9.09 -2.06
N ALA A 110 -4.77 -10.19 -1.82
CA ALA A 110 -4.57 -11.02 -0.63
C ALA A 110 -3.18 -11.67 -0.62
N LYS A 111 -2.69 -12.18 -1.76
CA LYS A 111 -1.33 -12.73 -1.89
C LYS A 111 -0.26 -11.68 -1.59
N LEU A 112 -0.39 -10.50 -2.21
CA LEU A 112 0.49 -9.36 -1.97
C LEU A 112 0.48 -8.92 -0.50
N GLY A 113 -0.71 -8.78 0.09
CA GLY A 113 -0.87 -8.42 1.51
C GLY A 113 -0.20 -9.43 2.45
N LYS A 114 -0.40 -10.73 2.22
CA LYS A 114 0.25 -11.82 2.98
C LYS A 114 1.77 -11.75 2.87
N ALA A 115 2.31 -11.53 1.67
CA ALA A 115 3.75 -11.40 1.45
C ALA A 115 4.35 -10.20 2.20
N ARG A 116 3.69 -9.04 2.14
CA ARG A 116 4.08 -7.83 2.89
C ARG A 116 4.10 -8.11 4.40
N VAL A 117 3.03 -8.68 4.95
CA VAL A 117 2.95 -9.01 6.38
C VAL A 117 4.00 -10.05 6.77
N ALA A 118 4.23 -11.08 5.95
CA ALA A 118 5.25 -12.09 6.21
C ALA A 118 6.66 -11.49 6.30
N MET A 119 7.01 -10.54 5.42
CA MET A 119 8.25 -9.78 5.50
C MET A 119 8.35 -9.00 6.81
N LEU A 120 7.30 -8.26 7.18
CA LEU A 120 7.27 -7.47 8.43
C LEU A 120 7.40 -8.36 9.67
N LEU A 121 6.79 -9.55 9.67
CA LEU A 121 6.92 -10.52 10.75
C LEU A 121 8.36 -11.04 10.87
N LYS A 122 9.08 -11.22 9.75
CA LYS A 122 10.51 -11.56 9.76
C LYS A 122 11.34 -10.43 10.36
N MET A 123 11.13 -9.19 9.93
CA MET A 123 11.81 -8.00 10.49
C MET A 123 11.56 -7.86 11.99
N ARG A 124 10.31 -8.03 12.45
CA ARG A 124 9.93 -7.94 13.86
C ARG A 124 10.66 -8.96 14.75
N ARG A 125 11.03 -10.13 14.21
CA ARG A 125 11.77 -11.17 14.95
C ARG A 125 13.24 -10.82 15.16
N LEU A 126 13.79 -9.89 14.37
CA LEU A 126 15.16 -9.41 14.54
C LEU A 126 15.29 -8.42 15.70
N LEU A 127 14.19 -7.82 16.13
CA LEU A 127 14.16 -6.85 17.23
C LEU A 127 13.86 -7.55 18.56
N THR A 128 14.45 -7.04 19.64
CA THR A 128 14.15 -7.44 21.02
C THR A 128 12.72 -7.04 21.42
N PRO A 129 12.11 -7.69 22.44
CA PRO A 129 10.81 -7.27 22.97
C PRO A 129 10.76 -5.79 23.37
N GLU A 130 11.83 -5.27 23.97
CA GLU A 130 11.99 -3.90 24.42
C GLU A 130 12.00 -2.92 23.24
N GLN A 131 12.81 -3.20 22.21
CA GLN A 131 12.84 -2.40 20.97
C GLN A 131 11.48 -2.37 20.27
N ARG A 132 10.75 -3.50 20.27
CA ARG A 132 9.38 -3.55 19.72
C ARG A 132 8.41 -2.64 20.46
N ARG A 133 8.47 -2.60 21.79
CA ARG A 133 7.64 -1.68 22.60
C ARG A 133 7.99 -0.22 22.30
N GLN A 134 9.27 0.10 22.21
CA GLN A 134 9.73 1.46 21.84
C GLN A 134 9.29 1.88 20.44
N LEU A 135 9.28 0.93 19.48
CA LEU A 135 8.80 1.20 18.12
C LEU A 135 7.31 1.55 18.10
N VAL A 136 6.49 0.89 18.91
CA VAL A 136 5.06 1.21 19.06
C VAL A 136 4.88 2.62 19.61
N HIS A 137 5.58 2.99 20.69
CA HIS A 137 5.51 4.34 21.26
C HIS A 137 5.96 5.43 20.27
N LEU A 138 7.02 5.18 19.50
CA LEU A 138 7.46 6.11 18.45
C LEU A 138 6.37 6.37 17.40
N ARG A 139 5.59 5.34 17.09
CA ARG A 139 4.47 5.43 16.14
C ARG A 139 3.33 6.25 16.73
N GLU A 140 2.92 5.96 17.96
CA GLU A 140 1.87 6.69 18.68
C GLU A 140 2.19 8.18 18.78
N GLU A 141 3.43 8.53 19.13
CA GLU A 141 3.89 9.93 19.16
C GLU A 141 3.84 10.62 17.79
N HIS A 142 4.16 9.89 16.71
CA HIS A 142 4.11 10.44 15.37
C HIS A 142 2.67 10.66 14.91
N GLU A 143 1.79 9.70 15.17
CA GLU A 143 0.36 9.80 14.87
C GLU A 143 -0.30 10.92 15.67
N GLY A 144 0.02 11.05 16.96
CA GLY A 144 -0.48 12.13 17.82
C GLY A 144 -0.07 13.52 17.33
N ARG A 145 1.21 13.69 16.93
CA ARG A 145 1.69 14.96 16.34
C ARG A 145 1.00 15.29 15.03
N LYS A 146 0.80 14.31 14.16
CA LYS A 146 0.09 14.52 12.88
C LYS A 146 -1.34 14.99 13.12
N ARG A 147 -2.09 14.32 14.01
CA ARG A 147 -3.46 14.71 14.37
C ARG A 147 -3.55 16.13 14.94
N ALA A 148 -2.58 16.52 15.78
CA ALA A 148 -2.52 17.87 16.32
C ALA A 148 -2.27 18.92 15.22
N SER A 149 -1.33 18.64 14.30
CA SER A 149 -1.04 19.51 13.15
C SER A 149 -2.24 19.66 12.22
N ASP A 150 -2.94 18.57 11.92
CA ASP A 150 -4.13 18.58 11.05
C ASP A 150 -5.25 19.43 11.68
N ARG A 151 -5.44 19.33 13.00
CA ARG A 151 -6.41 20.15 13.75
C ARG A 151 -6.07 21.65 13.73
N THR A 152 -4.80 22.01 13.95
CA THR A 152 -4.37 23.42 13.90
C THR A 152 -4.49 24.01 12.50
N SER A 153 -4.27 23.20 11.46
CA SER A 153 -4.40 23.66 10.07
C SER A 153 -5.85 23.92 9.69
N ALA A 154 -6.81 23.13 10.20
CA ALA A 154 -8.23 23.34 9.97
C ALA A 154 -8.76 24.63 10.63
N ASP A 155 -8.26 24.96 11.82
CA ASP A 155 -8.65 26.15 12.61
C ASP A 155 -8.12 27.48 12.01
N GLN A 156 -7.13 27.44 11.11
CA GLN A 156 -6.57 28.62 10.43
C GLN A 156 -7.19 28.88 9.05
N THR A 157 -8.04 27.97 8.57
CA THR A 157 -8.74 28.07 7.27
C THR A 157 -10.19 28.53 7.39
N GLU A 158 -10.67 28.83 8.60
CA GLU A 158 -11.92 29.56 8.88
C GLU A 158 -11.63 31.02 9.23
#